data_AF-A0A7J8XQQ0-F1
#
_entry.id   AF-A0A7J8XQQ0-F1
#
_cell.length_a   1.000
_cell.length_b   1.000
_cell.length_c   1.000
_cell.angle_alpha   90.00
_cell.angle_beta   90.00
_cell.angle_gamma   90.00
#
_symmetry.space_group_name_H-M   'P 1'
#
loop_
_entity.id
_entity.type
_entity.pdbx_description
1 polymer ?
#
loop_
_entity_poly.entity_id
_entity_poly.type
_entity_poly.pdbx_seq_one_letter_code
_entity_poly.pdbx_strand_id
1 'polypeptide(L)'
;RALLEQCLAGNEDPTICNTVAGGVVRSNATGSRHINVLVTSGSLIPSLVKCLLFRLDNLISHENVYSSWDVGKLQCFQWIKERFDNRNTRFCAIGDGWEECEAAQTMNWPFIKVDLRPNSSHRFPGLTLRTVGFYFSIVYGNPDSENDDD
;
A
#
# COMPACT_ATOMS: atom_id res chain seq x y z
N ARG A 1 9.89 -4.04 6.07
CA ARG A 1 10.59 -3.91 4.77
C ARG A 1 10.08 -4.93 3.75
N ALA A 2 10.08 -6.23 4.06
CA ALA A 2 9.62 -7.29 3.16
C ALA A 2 8.30 -7.05 2.41
N LEU A 3 7.24 -6.55 3.09
CA LEU A 3 5.99 -6.21 2.41
C LEU A 3 6.16 -5.13 1.32
N LEU A 4 6.90 -4.07 1.62
CA LEU A 4 7.14 -2.97 0.67
C LEU A 4 7.93 -3.49 -0.55
N GLU A 5 8.86 -4.41 -0.34
CA GLU A 5 9.63 -5.06 -1.41
C GLU A 5 8.75 -5.98 -2.27
N GLN A 6 7.84 -6.75 -1.65
CA GLN A 6 6.87 -7.59 -2.36
C GLN A 6 5.92 -6.75 -3.23
N CYS A 7 5.51 -5.57 -2.74
CA CYS A 7 4.70 -4.62 -3.53
C CYS A 7 5.44 -4.13 -4.79
N LEU A 8 6.77 -4.02 -4.75
CA LEU A 8 7.57 -3.55 -5.90
C LEU A 8 7.86 -4.68 -6.90
N ALA A 9 8.08 -5.91 -6.42
CA ALA A 9 8.32 -7.07 -7.26
C ALA A 9 7.13 -7.42 -8.18
N GLY A 10 5.90 -7.11 -7.75
CA GLY A 10 4.70 -7.27 -8.59
C GLY A 10 4.59 -6.27 -9.75
N ASN A 11 5.52 -5.32 -9.84
CA ASN A 11 5.53 -4.24 -10.83
C ASN A 11 6.65 -4.41 -11.86
N GLU A 12 7.31 -5.58 -11.91
CA GLU A 12 8.19 -5.94 -13.02
C GLU A 12 7.34 -6.13 -14.27
N ASP A 13 7.40 -5.15 -15.18
CA ASP A 13 6.90 -5.32 -16.54
C ASP A 13 7.48 -6.63 -17.12
N PRO A 14 6.70 -7.39 -17.91
CA PRO A 14 7.25 -8.48 -18.70
C PRO A 14 8.17 -7.83 -19.73
N THR A 15 9.43 -7.63 -19.34
CA THR A 15 10.49 -7.29 -20.28
C THR A 15 10.46 -8.42 -21.30
N ILE A 16 10.10 -8.06 -22.53
CA ILE A 16 10.15 -8.92 -23.70
C ILE A 16 11.58 -9.47 -23.76
N CYS A 17 11.80 -10.63 -23.19
CA CYS A 17 12.92 -11.46 -23.58
C CYS A 17 12.52 -11.98 -24.96
N ASN A 18 13.15 -11.41 -25.99
CA ASN A 18 13.11 -11.99 -27.33
C ASN A 18 13.49 -13.47 -27.18
N THR A 19 12.51 -14.36 -27.28
CA THR A 19 12.73 -15.79 -27.27
C THR A 19 13.40 -16.14 -28.58
N VAL A 20 14.66 -16.56 -28.53
CA VAL A 20 15.13 -17.54 -29.50
C VAL A 20 14.62 -18.89 -29.00
N ALA A 21 13.66 -19.43 -29.76
CA ALA A 21 13.12 -20.79 -29.72
C ALA A 21 12.24 -21.21 -28.51
N GLY A 22 10.93 -21.25 -28.76
CA GLY A 22 10.10 -22.42 -28.43
C GLY A 22 9.64 -22.60 -26.98
N GLY A 23 8.65 -21.81 -26.55
CA GLY A 23 7.87 -22.12 -25.34
C GLY A 23 6.90 -21.01 -25.00
N VAL A 24 5.63 -21.16 -25.38
CA VAL A 24 4.56 -20.24 -24.97
C VAL A 24 4.28 -20.47 -23.49
N VAL A 25 4.89 -19.66 -22.61
CA VAL A 25 4.42 -19.49 -21.23
C VAL A 25 3.36 -18.38 -21.29
N ARG A 26 2.09 -18.76 -21.22
CA ARG A 26 0.99 -17.80 -20.98
C ARG A 26 1.06 -17.36 -19.52
N SER A 27 1.76 -16.26 -19.24
CA SER A 27 1.64 -15.56 -17.96
C SER A 27 0.35 -14.72 -17.99
N ASN A 28 -0.76 -15.30 -17.53
CA ASN A 28 -2.00 -14.55 -17.24
C ASN A 28 -1.83 -13.72 -15.95
N ALA A 29 -0.89 -12.79 -15.92
CA ALA A 29 -0.79 -11.82 -14.84
C ALA A 29 -1.55 -10.57 -15.27
N THR A 30 -2.82 -10.46 -14.87
CA THR A 30 -3.47 -9.16 -14.73
C THR A 30 -2.71 -8.39 -13.64
N GLY A 31 -1.61 -7.75 -14.02
CA GLY A 31 -0.63 -7.19 -13.10
C GLY A 31 -1.24 -6.16 -12.15
N SER A 32 -1.48 -6.55 -10.90
CA SER A 32 -1.90 -5.63 -9.86
C SER A 32 -0.70 -4.79 -9.44
N ARG A 33 -0.66 -3.53 -9.87
CA ARG A 33 0.38 -2.57 -9.48
C ARG A 33 0.14 -2.08 -8.06
N HIS A 34 1.12 -2.29 -7.18
CA HIS A 34 1.09 -1.75 -5.83
C HIS A 34 1.92 -0.46 -5.75
N ILE A 35 1.42 0.53 -5.02
CA ILE A 35 2.10 1.81 -4.79
C ILE A 35 2.25 2.00 -3.29
N ASN A 36 3.48 2.23 -2.84
CA ASN A 36 3.75 2.57 -1.44
C ASN A 36 3.73 4.10 -1.28
N VAL A 37 2.97 4.56 -0.28
CA VAL A 37 2.84 5.98 0.07
C VAL A 37 3.12 6.14 1.56
N LEU A 38 3.88 7.18 1.94
CA LEU A 38 4.18 7.51 3.33
C LEU A 38 3.42 8.77 3.73
N VAL A 39 2.61 8.69 4.78
CA VAL A 39 2.02 9.86 5.47
C VAL A 39 2.64 9.96 6.85
N THR A 40 3.21 11.11 7.19
CA THR A 40 3.89 11.31 8.48
C THR A 40 3.49 12.62 9.13
N SER A 41 3.33 12.60 10.45
CA SER A 41 3.02 13.80 11.22
C SER A 41 4.19 14.76 11.30
N GLY A 42 5.43 14.39 10.94
CA GLY A 42 6.58 15.31 10.95
C GLY A 42 6.65 16.22 9.72
N SER A 43 7.41 17.32 9.81
CA SER A 43 7.65 18.23 8.67
C SER A 43 8.29 17.51 7.48
N LEU A 44 8.00 17.98 6.25
CA LEU A 44 8.37 17.29 5.01
C LEU A 44 9.88 17.07 4.84
N ILE A 45 10.69 18.14 4.97
CA ILE A 45 12.15 18.05 4.73
C ILE A 45 12.84 17.05 5.68
N PRO A 46 12.68 17.13 7.02
CA PRO A 46 13.23 16.11 7.91
C PRO A 46 12.73 14.69 7.62
N SER A 47 11.50 14.55 7.16
CA SER A 47 10.91 13.24 6.84
C SER A 47 11.54 12.61 5.60
N LEU A 48 11.78 13.39 4.55
CA LEU A 48 12.53 12.94 3.37
C LEU A 48 13.96 12.52 3.74
N VAL A 49 14.63 13.28 4.62
CA VAL A 49 15.96 12.91 5.14
C VAL A 49 15.91 11.57 5.89
N LYS A 50 14.89 11.33 6.73
CA LYS A 50 14.70 10.03 7.39
C LYS A 50 14.53 8.91 6.37
N CYS A 51 13.75 9.11 5.30
CA CYS A 51 13.61 8.11 4.24
C CYS A 51 14.96 7.70 3.64
N LEU A 52 15.85 8.66 3.37
CA LEU A 52 17.20 8.39 2.87
C LEU A 52 18.06 7.64 3.89
N LEU A 53 18.07 8.10 5.15
CA LEU A 53 18.84 7.48 6.24
C LEU A 53 18.43 6.02 6.50
N PHE A 54 17.14 5.71 6.39
CA PHE A 54 16.61 4.35 6.55
C PHE A 54 16.54 3.56 5.24
N ARG A 55 17.08 4.10 4.13
CA ARG A 55 17.09 3.46 2.80
C ARG A 55 15.70 3.01 2.36
N LEU A 56 14.74 3.93 2.46
CA LEU A 56 13.36 3.78 2.01
C LEU A 56 13.11 4.46 0.65
N ASP A 57 14.08 5.23 0.16
CA ASP A 57 14.04 5.98 -1.10
C ASP A 57 13.85 5.09 -2.34
N ASN A 58 14.36 3.86 -2.29
CA ASN A 58 14.10 2.86 -3.32
C ASN A 58 12.74 2.13 -3.17
N LEU A 59 12.05 2.31 -2.05
CA LEU A 59 10.77 1.66 -1.76
C LEU A 59 9.57 2.61 -1.86
N ILE A 60 9.80 3.89 -1.57
CA ILE A 60 8.81 4.97 -1.54
C ILE A 60 9.44 6.18 -2.24
N SER A 61 8.93 6.51 -3.43
CA SER A 61 9.36 7.70 -4.17
C SER A 61 9.10 8.96 -3.35
N HIS A 62 9.98 9.96 -3.45
CA HIS A 62 9.86 11.22 -2.70
C HIS A 62 8.54 11.96 -2.97
N GLU A 63 7.99 11.81 -4.18
CA GLU A 63 6.67 12.35 -4.57
C GLU A 63 5.51 11.68 -3.81
N ASN A 64 5.72 10.49 -3.24
CA ASN A 64 4.73 9.72 -2.48
C ASN A 64 4.91 9.91 -0.95
N VAL A 65 5.64 10.94 -0.53
CA VAL A 65 5.80 11.31 0.87
C VAL A 65 4.97 12.55 1.18
N TYR A 66 4.00 12.40 2.07
CA TYR A 66 3.10 13.45 2.51
C TYR A 66 3.37 13.79 3.97
N SER A 67 3.50 15.09 4.26
CA SER A 67 3.57 15.61 5.62
C SER A 67 2.18 16.05 6.07
N SER A 68 1.69 15.46 7.14
CA SER A 68 0.42 15.83 7.76
C SER A 68 0.59 16.86 8.89
N TRP A 69 1.77 17.47 9.03
CA TRP A 69 2.12 18.38 10.12
C TRP A 69 1.13 19.54 10.25
N ASP A 70 0.76 20.19 9.14
CA ASP A 70 -0.14 21.35 9.16
C ASP A 70 -1.62 20.99 8.91
N VAL A 71 -1.88 19.88 8.22
CA VAL A 71 -3.21 19.57 7.65
C VAL A 71 -3.88 18.32 8.22
N GLY A 72 -3.15 17.50 8.97
CA GLY A 72 -3.65 16.23 9.51
C GLY A 72 -3.73 15.11 8.48
N LYS A 73 -3.83 13.86 8.97
CA LYS A 73 -3.74 12.66 8.13
C LYS A 73 -4.94 12.48 7.20
N LEU A 74 -6.14 12.86 7.66
CA LEU A 74 -7.36 12.79 6.85
C LEU A 74 -7.24 13.61 5.56
N GLN A 75 -6.71 14.85 5.65
CA GLN A 75 -6.50 15.69 4.47
C GLN A 75 -5.48 15.06 3.51
N CYS A 76 -4.38 14.51 4.03
CA CYS A 76 -3.43 13.79 3.19
C CYS A 76 -4.07 12.58 2.50
N PHE A 77 -4.92 11.82 3.19
CA PHE A 77 -5.62 10.67 2.61
C PHE A 77 -6.56 11.09 1.47
N GLN A 78 -7.25 12.23 1.62
CA GLN A 78 -8.09 12.79 0.56
C GLN A 78 -7.26 13.17 -0.69
N TRP A 79 -6.11 13.83 -0.53
CA TRP A 79 -5.22 14.15 -1.66
C TRP A 79 -4.62 12.90 -2.32
N ILE A 80 -4.29 11.89 -1.51
CA ILE A 80 -3.81 10.60 -2.02
C ILE A 80 -4.90 9.91 -2.83
N LYS A 81 -6.15 9.94 -2.34
CA LYS A 81 -7.30 9.45 -3.09
C LYS A 81 -7.39 10.21 -4.41
N GLU A 82 -7.55 11.53 -4.38
CA GLU A 82 -7.68 12.36 -5.58
C GLU A 82 -6.57 12.10 -6.62
N ARG A 83 -5.33 11.89 -6.19
CA ARG A 83 -4.20 11.60 -7.08
C ARG A 83 -4.25 10.21 -7.72
N PHE A 84 -4.70 9.18 -6.99
CA PHE A 84 -4.60 7.77 -7.41
C PHE A 84 -5.95 7.09 -7.67
N ASP A 85 -7.07 7.77 -7.43
CA ASP A 85 -8.43 7.23 -7.57
C ASP A 85 -8.75 7.07 -9.06
N ASN A 86 -8.54 5.84 -9.52
CA ASN A 86 -9.02 5.34 -10.80
C ASN A 86 -10.05 4.23 -10.54
N ARG A 87 -10.73 3.75 -11.58
CA ARG A 87 -11.86 2.78 -11.46
C ARG A 87 -11.54 1.50 -10.68
N ASN A 88 -10.27 1.17 -10.40
CA ASN A 88 -9.90 -0.08 -9.74
C ASN A 88 -8.83 0.08 -8.62
N THR A 89 -8.66 1.29 -8.07
CA THR A 89 -7.71 1.50 -6.96
C THR A 89 -8.34 1.13 -5.62
N ARG A 90 -7.64 0.27 -4.85
CA ARG A 90 -7.97 -0.05 -3.46
C ARG A 90 -6.91 0.53 -2.54
N PHE A 91 -7.34 1.17 -1.45
CA PHE A 91 -6.45 1.84 -0.51
C PHE A 91 -6.40 1.06 0.81
N CYS A 92 -5.26 1.03 1.49
CA CYS A 92 -5.12 0.45 2.81
C CYS A 92 -4.21 1.32 3.65
N ALA A 93 -4.67 1.67 4.85
CA ALA A 93 -3.89 2.42 5.82
C ALA A 93 -3.20 1.47 6.79
N ILE A 94 -1.91 1.70 7.06
CA ILE A 94 -1.10 0.90 7.97
C ILE A 94 -0.41 1.85 8.94
N GLY A 95 -0.53 1.61 10.24
CA GLY A 95 0.10 2.46 11.26
C GLY A 95 -0.20 2.00 12.68
N ASP A 96 0.41 2.67 13.65
CA ASP A 96 0.32 2.36 15.08
C ASP A 96 -0.54 3.34 15.87
N GLY A 97 -0.79 4.52 15.30
CA GLY A 97 -1.49 5.64 15.93
C GLY A 97 -3.00 5.69 15.67
N TRP A 98 -3.65 6.56 16.44
CA TRP A 98 -5.10 6.78 16.37
C TRP A 98 -5.49 7.63 15.15
N GLU A 99 -4.65 8.60 14.75
CA GLU A 99 -4.96 9.56 13.69
C GLU A 99 -5.16 8.88 12.34
N GLU A 100 -4.33 7.90 12.00
CA GLU A 100 -4.44 7.13 10.76
C GLU A 100 -5.62 6.16 10.79
N CYS A 101 -5.97 5.65 11.98
CA CYS A 101 -7.13 4.77 12.18
C CYS A 101 -8.42 5.55 11.91
N GLU A 102 -8.57 6.72 12.52
CA GLU A 102 -9.73 7.61 12.34
C GLU A 102 -9.85 8.09 10.88
N ALA A 103 -8.73 8.49 10.27
CA ALA A 103 -8.71 8.89 8.87
C ALA A 103 -9.11 7.74 7.94
N ALA A 104 -8.61 6.52 8.18
CA ALA A 104 -8.96 5.35 7.39
C ALA A 104 -10.45 5.00 7.52
N GLN A 105 -11.02 5.07 8.72
CA GLN A 105 -12.45 4.85 8.94
C GLN A 105 -13.29 5.87 8.17
N THR A 106 -12.93 7.15 8.22
CA THR A 106 -13.63 8.22 7.49
C THR A 106 -13.58 8.00 5.98
N MET A 107 -12.47 7.45 5.47
CA MET A 107 -12.27 7.18 4.05
C MET A 107 -12.84 5.82 3.58
N ASN A 108 -13.41 5.02 4.49
CA ASN A 108 -13.77 3.61 4.26
C ASN A 108 -12.61 2.78 3.71
N TRP A 109 -11.42 2.96 4.30
CA TRP A 109 -10.22 2.21 3.97
C TRP A 109 -9.94 1.15 5.06
N PRO A 110 -9.55 -0.08 4.70
CA PRO A 110 -9.04 -1.02 5.67
C PRO A 110 -7.83 -0.44 6.43
N PHE A 111 -7.89 -0.53 7.75
CA PHE A 111 -6.82 -0.13 8.65
C PHE A 111 -6.14 -1.36 9.26
N ILE A 112 -4.83 -1.46 9.11
CA ILE A 112 -4.02 -2.52 9.70
C ILE A 112 -3.13 -1.92 10.78
N LYS A 113 -3.45 -2.24 12.03
CA LYS A 113 -2.68 -1.78 13.18
C LYS A 113 -1.33 -2.49 13.26
N VAL A 114 -0.28 -1.71 13.43
CA VAL A 114 1.06 -2.19 13.78
C VAL A 114 1.30 -1.91 15.27
N ASP A 115 1.78 -2.89 16.01
CA ASP A 115 2.15 -2.70 17.41
C ASP A 115 3.64 -2.99 17.59
N LEU A 116 4.35 -2.03 18.20
CA LEU A 116 5.78 -2.09 18.46
C LEU A 116 6.10 -2.86 19.75
N ARG A 117 5.08 -3.18 20.57
CA ARG A 117 5.27 -3.88 21.84
C ARG A 117 5.63 -5.34 21.59
N PRO A 118 6.64 -5.88 22.29
CA PRO A 118 7.12 -7.26 22.10
C PRO A 118 6.06 -8.35 22.34
N ASN A 119 5.06 -8.08 23.19
CA ASN A 119 4.05 -9.06 23.61
C ASN A 119 2.67 -8.84 22.94
N SER A 120 2.61 -8.00 21.90
CA SER A 120 1.37 -7.73 21.19
C SER A 120 1.04 -8.83 20.19
N SER A 121 -0.24 -9.11 20.00
CA SER A 121 -0.74 -9.99 18.92
C SER A 121 -0.50 -9.42 17.52
N HIS A 122 -0.16 -8.12 17.40
CA HIS A 122 0.09 -7.40 16.15
C HIS A 122 1.58 -7.05 15.97
N ARG A 123 2.46 -7.90 16.52
CA ARG A 123 3.91 -7.71 16.52
C ARG A 123 4.48 -7.67 15.10
N PHE A 124 5.27 -6.64 14.83
CA PHE A 124 6.15 -6.59 13.66
C PHE A 124 7.42 -7.44 13.91
N PRO A 125 7.95 -8.19 12.93
CA PRO A 125 7.46 -8.35 11.56
C PRO A 125 6.39 -9.45 11.46
N GLY A 126 5.30 -9.16 10.73
CA GLY A 126 4.22 -10.14 10.51
C GLY A 126 3.21 -9.78 9.43
N LEU A 127 3.32 -8.59 8.81
CA LEU A 127 2.39 -8.15 7.78
C LEU A 127 2.74 -8.80 6.43
N THR A 128 1.83 -9.60 5.90
CA THR A 128 1.97 -10.29 4.60
C THR A 128 0.91 -9.82 3.61
N LEU A 129 1.13 -10.03 2.31
CA LEU A 129 0.11 -9.76 1.29
C LEU A 129 -1.20 -10.53 1.53
N ARG A 130 -1.13 -11.74 2.12
CA ARG A 130 -2.32 -12.50 2.54
C ARG A 130 -3.12 -11.75 3.61
N THR A 131 -2.44 -11.20 4.61
CA THR A 131 -3.07 -10.38 5.65
C THR A 131 -3.74 -9.16 5.03
N VAL A 132 -3.03 -8.44 4.15
CA VAL A 132 -3.60 -7.27 3.45
C VAL A 132 -4.84 -7.67 2.61
N GLY A 133 -4.76 -8.78 1.87
CA GLY A 133 -5.88 -9.31 1.08
C GLY A 133 -7.11 -9.65 1.93
N PHE A 134 -6.92 -10.21 3.12
CA PHE A 134 -8.02 -10.46 4.06
C PHE A 134 -8.72 -9.15 4.48
N TYR A 135 -7.98 -8.12 4.86
CA TYR A 135 -8.56 -6.81 5.20
C TYR A 135 -9.27 -6.15 4.00
N PHE A 136 -8.72 -6.29 2.79
CA PHE A 136 -9.42 -5.86 1.59
C PHE A 136 -10.75 -6.57 1.38
N SER A 137 -10.81 -7.89 1.55
CA SER A 137 -12.08 -8.63 1.38
C SER A 137 -13.16 -8.20 2.37
N ILE A 138 -12.78 -7.77 3.58
CA ILE A 138 -13.73 -7.30 4.60
C ILE A 138 -14.33 -5.95 4.22
N VAL A 139 -13.51 -5.01 3.73
CA VAL A 139 -13.96 -3.62 3.50
C VAL A 139 -14.49 -3.41 2.08
N TYR A 140 -13.89 -4.05 1.08
CA TYR A 140 -14.24 -3.88 -0.33
C TYR A 140 -15.02 -5.06 -0.92
N GLY A 141 -15.21 -6.15 -0.17
CA GLY A 141 -15.82 -7.38 -0.68
C GLY A 141 -14.85 -8.26 -1.45
N ASN A 142 -15.30 -9.48 -1.78
CA ASN A 142 -14.54 -10.42 -2.58
C ASN A 142 -14.80 -10.13 -4.07
N PRO A 143 -13.78 -10.10 -4.95
CA PRO A 143 -13.98 -9.77 -6.36
C PRO A 143 -14.82 -10.80 -7.14
N ASP A 144 -15.09 -11.97 -6.55
CA ASP A 144 -15.78 -13.09 -7.22
C ASP A 144 -17.31 -13.11 -7.02
N SER A 145 -17.93 -12.06 -6.46
CA SER A 145 -19.36 -12.04 -6.13
C SER A 145 -20.27 -11.31 -7.13
N GLU A 146 -19.77 -10.89 -8.29
CA GLU A 146 -20.59 -10.28 -9.34
C GLU A 146 -20.44 -11.08 -10.62
N ASN A 147 -21.28 -12.11 -10.83
CA ASN A 147 -21.60 -12.72 -12.15
C ASN A 147 -22.66 -13.85 -12.04
N ASP A 148 -23.66 -13.75 -11.16
CA ASP A 148 -24.73 -14.76 -11.06
C ASP A 148 -26.13 -14.13 -10.96
N ASP A 149 -26.41 -13.09 -11.76
CA ASP A 149 -27.79 -12.63 -12.00
C ASP A 149 -27.90 -12.03 -13.42
N ASP A 150 -28.31 -12.87 -14.38
CA ASP A 150 -29.18 -12.54 -15.53
C ASP A 150 -29.71 -13.84 -16.19
#